data_AF-A0A357B095-F1
#
_entry.id   AF-A0A357B095-F1
#
_cell.length_a   1.000
_cell.length_b   1.000
_cell.length_c   1.000
_cell.angle_alpha   90.00
_cell.angle_beta   90.00
_cell.angle_gamma   90.00
#
_symmetry.space_group_name_H-M   'P 1'
#
loop_
_entity.id
_entity.type
_entity.pdbx_description
1 polymer ?
#
loop_
_entity_poly.entity_id
_entity_poly.type
_entity_poly.pdbx_seq_one_letter_code
_entity_poly.pdbx_strand_id
1 'polypeptide(L)'
;TSNISWCKPEMYVSALATAGITDARVIVAAPFEVSGTAALTGVYLAYEDITGETLDETAKLVGTQELTMTAELADQIGSFDSVEIVNELKLILDETQNMTDDELRAQIEEIASQYNVSLTDSQMDQLISLCRSLEKLNSDELKAKVESVQKTIKKMAEAKTKAKSFAESIKNLVSAVGEFFQRIFSSFKRK
;
A
#
# COMPACT_ATOMS: atom_id res chain seq x y z
N THR A 1 6.60 -15.95 -4.97
CA THR A 1 5.67 -16.81 -4.21
C THR A 1 5.39 -18.08 -4.99
N SER A 2 4.97 -19.17 -4.34
CA SER A 2 4.56 -20.43 -4.99
C SER A 2 3.36 -21.03 -4.25
N ASN A 3 2.32 -21.48 -4.97
CA ASN A 3 1.04 -21.94 -4.40
C ASN A 3 0.35 -20.92 -3.45
N ILE A 4 0.51 -19.63 -3.73
CA ILE A 4 -0.17 -18.55 -3.02
C ILE A 4 -1.17 -17.90 -3.98
N SER A 5 -2.46 -18.03 -3.67
CA SER A 5 -3.56 -17.64 -4.57
C SER A 5 -4.00 -16.20 -4.41
N TRP A 6 -3.94 -15.67 -3.19
CA TRP A 6 -4.52 -14.37 -2.86
C TRP A 6 -3.44 -13.29 -2.68
N CYS A 7 -2.60 -13.40 -1.65
CA CYS A 7 -1.54 -12.43 -1.39
C CYS A 7 -0.42 -12.51 -2.46
N LYS A 8 -0.34 -11.50 -3.32
CA LYS A 8 0.66 -11.42 -4.40
C LYS A 8 2.00 -10.86 -3.91
N PRO A 9 3.13 -11.16 -4.59
CA PRO A 9 4.46 -10.72 -4.19
C PRO A 9 4.57 -9.21 -3.87
N GLU A 10 4.02 -8.37 -4.73
CA GLU A 10 4.01 -6.91 -4.62
C GLU A 10 3.27 -6.40 -3.36
N MET A 11 2.24 -7.13 -2.91
CA MET A 11 1.53 -6.79 -1.68
C MET A 11 2.37 -7.07 -0.44
N TYR A 12 3.14 -8.17 -0.44
CA TYR A 12 4.11 -8.44 0.63
C TYR A 12 5.19 -7.37 0.68
N VAL A 13 5.70 -6.91 -0.48
CA VAL A 13 6.70 -5.83 -0.52
C VAL A 13 6.17 -4.57 0.15
N SER A 14 4.94 -4.17 -0.19
CA SER A 14 4.31 -2.98 0.39
C SER A 14 4.09 -3.12 1.91
N ALA A 15 3.53 -4.24 2.35
CA ALA A 15 3.25 -4.51 3.77
C ALA A 15 4.52 -4.63 4.62
N LEU A 16 5.55 -5.30 4.11
CA LEU A 16 6.84 -5.45 4.80
C LEU A 16 7.54 -4.10 4.97
N ALA A 17 7.48 -3.24 3.94
CA ALA A 17 8.03 -1.89 4.03
C ALA A 17 7.31 -1.07 5.11
N THR A 18 5.99 -1.17 5.20
CA THR A 18 5.21 -0.53 6.29
C THR A 18 5.65 -1.01 7.67
N ALA A 19 5.96 -2.30 7.82
CA ALA A 19 6.52 -2.86 9.05
C ALA A 19 8.00 -2.46 9.31
N GLY A 20 8.65 -1.75 8.38
CA GLY A 20 10.05 -1.33 8.49
C GLY A 20 11.06 -2.25 7.79
N ILE A 21 10.62 -3.35 7.20
CA ILE A 21 11.49 -4.32 6.53
C ILE A 21 11.66 -3.90 5.06
N THR A 22 12.82 -3.36 4.71
CA THR A 22 13.11 -2.87 3.34
C THR A 22 14.25 -3.60 2.64
N ASP A 23 15.17 -4.22 3.39
CA ASP A 23 16.33 -4.97 2.85
C ASP A 23 16.22 -6.46 3.17
N ALA A 24 15.20 -7.11 2.59
CA ALA A 24 14.97 -8.54 2.79
C ALA A 24 14.63 -9.25 1.48
N ARG A 25 15.08 -10.50 1.35
CA ARG A 25 14.64 -11.42 0.29
C ARG A 25 13.67 -12.43 0.87
N VAL A 26 12.39 -12.29 0.52
CA VAL A 26 11.32 -13.15 1.03
C VAL A 26 10.84 -14.13 -0.03
N ILE A 27 10.73 -15.40 0.36
CA ILE A 27 10.14 -16.47 -0.47
C ILE A 27 9.00 -17.09 0.32
N VAL A 28 7.76 -16.82 -0.13
CA VAL A 28 6.57 -17.46 0.41
C VAL A 28 6.16 -18.62 -0.48
N ALA A 29 6.07 -19.83 0.07
CA ALA A 29 5.67 -21.03 -0.64
C ALA A 29 4.80 -21.94 0.23
N ALA A 30 3.88 -22.67 -0.40
CA ALA A 30 3.04 -23.66 0.27
C ALA A 30 3.03 -24.98 -0.54
N PRO A 31 2.79 -26.15 0.10
CA PRO A 31 2.72 -27.44 -0.60
C PRO A 31 1.44 -27.60 -1.44
N PHE A 32 0.41 -26.81 -1.16
CA PHE A 32 -0.84 -26.71 -1.92
C PHE A 32 -1.33 -25.26 -1.86
N GLU A 33 -2.33 -24.93 -2.68
CA GLU A 33 -2.82 -23.56 -2.84
C GLU A 33 -3.47 -23.00 -1.55
N VAL A 34 -2.98 -21.85 -1.09
CA VAL A 34 -3.48 -21.15 0.11
C VAL A 34 -3.51 -19.63 -0.12
N SER A 35 -4.22 -18.88 0.73
CA SER A 35 -4.34 -17.42 0.61
C SER A 35 -3.01 -16.69 0.81
N GLY A 36 -2.20 -17.13 1.77
CA GLY A 36 -0.89 -16.55 2.10
C GLY A 36 -0.90 -15.46 3.18
N THR A 37 -2.06 -15.09 3.75
CA THR A 37 -2.15 -14.02 4.77
C THR A 37 -1.26 -14.27 5.99
N ALA A 38 -1.30 -15.49 6.53
CA ALA A 38 -0.51 -15.90 7.68
C ALA A 38 1.01 -15.91 7.42
N ALA A 39 1.43 -15.94 6.16
CA ALA A 39 2.85 -15.92 5.83
C ALA A 39 3.53 -14.62 6.28
N LEU A 40 2.80 -13.49 6.28
CA LEU A 40 3.36 -12.20 6.68
C LEU A 40 3.79 -12.22 8.15
N THR A 41 2.95 -12.75 9.04
CA THR A 41 3.30 -12.94 10.46
C THR A 41 4.53 -13.83 10.61
N GLY A 42 4.63 -14.91 9.83
CA GLY A 42 5.80 -15.77 9.84
C GLY A 42 7.07 -15.06 9.40
N VAL A 43 6.98 -14.14 8.42
CA VAL A 43 8.11 -13.32 7.98
C VAL A 43 8.56 -12.36 9.08
N TYR A 44 7.63 -11.74 9.81
CA TYR A 44 7.99 -10.89 10.96
C TYR A 44 8.75 -11.66 12.03
N LEU A 45 8.22 -12.82 12.45
CA LEU A 45 8.87 -13.66 13.45
C LEU A 45 10.26 -14.09 13.01
N ALA A 46 10.42 -14.49 11.75
CA ALA A 46 11.71 -14.88 11.21
C ALA A 46 12.69 -13.70 11.11
N TYR A 47 12.22 -12.51 10.73
CA TYR A 47 13.05 -11.31 10.68
C TYR A 47 13.58 -10.97 12.08
N GLU A 48 12.69 -10.88 13.07
CA GLU A 48 13.05 -10.55 14.46
C GLU A 48 14.03 -11.59 15.06
N ASP A 49 13.82 -12.87 14.77
CA ASP A 49 14.72 -13.96 15.21
C ASP A 49 16.11 -13.87 14.57
N ILE A 50 16.18 -13.55 13.27
CA ILE A 50 17.44 -13.49 12.52
C ILE A 50 18.25 -12.23 12.87
N THR A 51 17.59 -11.07 12.99
CA THR A 51 18.28 -9.78 13.21
C THR A 51 18.48 -9.46 14.68
N GLY A 52 17.65 -10.03 15.57
CA GLY A 52 17.58 -9.65 16.98
C GLY A 52 16.89 -8.30 17.21
N GLU A 53 16.37 -7.67 16.15
CA GLU A 53 15.62 -6.42 16.23
C GLU A 53 14.14 -6.70 16.45
N THR A 54 13.50 -5.99 17.38
CA THR A 54 12.05 -6.04 17.54
C THR A 54 11.39 -5.02 16.64
N LEU A 55 10.47 -5.46 15.79
CA LEU A 55 9.68 -4.60 14.93
C LEU A 55 8.60 -3.90 15.77
N ASP A 56 8.26 -2.68 15.39
CA ASP A 56 7.17 -1.96 16.05
C ASP A 56 5.84 -2.72 15.89
N GLU A 57 5.15 -2.97 17.01
CA GLU A 57 3.91 -3.74 17.03
C GLU A 57 2.79 -3.05 16.24
N THR A 58 2.76 -1.71 16.25
CA THR A 58 1.79 -0.94 15.46
C THR A 58 2.10 -1.13 13.98
N ALA A 59 3.36 -1.02 13.57
CA ALA A 59 3.79 -1.20 12.19
C ALA A 59 3.50 -2.63 11.68
N LYS A 60 3.70 -3.66 12.51
CA LYS A 60 3.33 -5.05 12.18
C LYS A 60 1.82 -5.21 11.95
N LEU A 61 1.01 -4.62 12.83
CA LEU A 61 -0.45 -4.66 12.72
C LEU A 61 -0.93 -3.93 11.47
N VAL A 62 -0.44 -2.70 11.25
CA VAL A 62 -0.79 -1.87 10.10
C VAL A 62 -0.38 -2.55 8.80
N GLY A 63 0.83 -3.12 8.72
CA GLY A 63 1.27 -3.88 7.55
C GLY A 63 0.38 -5.12 7.27
N THR A 64 -0.19 -5.75 8.30
CA THR A 64 -1.12 -6.88 8.14
C THR A 64 -2.48 -6.43 7.62
N GLN A 65 -3.01 -5.32 8.15
CA GLN A 65 -4.24 -4.70 7.66
C GLN A 65 -4.08 -4.26 6.20
N GLU A 66 -2.94 -3.65 5.88
CA GLU A 66 -2.59 -3.24 4.54
C GLU A 66 -2.57 -4.41 3.56
N LEU A 67 -1.85 -5.49 3.88
CA LEU A 67 -1.79 -6.68 3.03
C LEU A 67 -3.18 -7.21 2.69
N THR A 68 -4.05 -7.27 3.70
CA THR A 68 -5.42 -7.79 3.58
C THR A 68 -6.27 -6.87 2.71
N MET A 69 -6.27 -5.57 3.00
CA MET A 69 -7.02 -4.57 2.23
C MET A 69 -6.56 -4.51 0.77
N THR A 70 -5.25 -4.52 0.54
CA THR A 70 -4.70 -4.54 -0.82
C THR A 70 -5.09 -5.81 -1.58
N ALA A 71 -5.13 -6.96 -0.90
CA ALA A 71 -5.57 -8.21 -1.51
C ALA A 71 -7.06 -8.19 -1.89
N GLU A 72 -7.92 -7.61 -1.03
CA GLU A 72 -9.35 -7.42 -1.31
C GLU A 72 -9.58 -6.49 -2.51
N LEU A 73 -8.82 -5.39 -2.62
CA LEU A 73 -8.86 -4.51 -3.80
C LEU A 73 -8.39 -5.25 -5.05
N ALA A 74 -7.34 -6.06 -4.95
CA ALA A 74 -6.77 -6.77 -6.10
C ALA A 74 -7.71 -7.78 -6.74
N ASP A 75 -8.66 -8.34 -5.98
CA ASP A 75 -9.69 -9.22 -6.54
C ASP A 75 -10.59 -8.49 -7.55
N GLN A 76 -10.70 -7.15 -7.44
CA GLN A 76 -11.49 -6.32 -8.34
C GLN A 76 -10.66 -5.70 -9.46
N ILE A 77 -9.46 -5.21 -9.14
CA ILE A 77 -8.71 -4.30 -10.03
C ILE A 77 -7.33 -4.83 -10.42
N GLY A 78 -6.95 -5.98 -9.87
CA GLY A 78 -5.62 -6.54 -10.05
C GLY A 78 -4.61 -6.02 -9.04
N SER A 79 -3.57 -6.82 -8.83
CA SER A 79 -2.63 -6.67 -7.72
C SER A 79 -1.70 -5.46 -7.79
N PHE A 80 -1.41 -4.97 -8.99
CA PHE A 80 -0.56 -3.79 -9.14
C PHE A 80 -1.33 -2.52 -8.82
N ASP A 81 -2.49 -2.32 -9.45
CA ASP A 81 -3.31 -1.12 -9.25
C ASP A 81 -3.80 -1.02 -7.79
N SER A 82 -4.10 -2.15 -7.13
CA SER A 82 -4.43 -2.17 -5.70
C SER A 82 -3.30 -1.70 -4.79
N VAL A 83 -2.06 -2.07 -5.11
CA VAL A 83 -0.89 -1.63 -4.33
C VAL A 83 -0.64 -0.14 -4.57
N GLU A 84 -0.86 0.35 -5.79
CA GLU A 84 -0.70 1.77 -6.10
C GLU A 84 -1.73 2.65 -5.38
N ILE A 85 -3.01 2.26 -5.31
CA ILE A 85 -4.03 2.99 -4.51
C ILE A 85 -3.56 3.14 -3.06
N VAL A 86 -3.08 2.04 -2.45
CA VAL A 86 -2.61 2.06 -1.06
C VAL A 86 -1.34 2.90 -0.90
N ASN A 87 -0.42 2.86 -1.85
CA ASN A 87 0.77 3.71 -1.84
C ASN A 87 0.42 5.19 -2.01
N GLU A 88 -0.56 5.51 -2.83
CA GLU A 88 -1.04 6.88 -3.02
C GLU A 88 -1.61 7.44 -1.71
N LEU A 89 -2.44 6.65 -1.01
CA LEU A 89 -2.92 7.00 0.32
C LEU A 89 -1.76 7.26 1.30
N LYS A 90 -0.72 6.43 1.28
CA LYS A 90 0.48 6.64 2.11
C LYS A 90 1.22 7.94 1.80
N LEU A 91 1.28 8.36 0.53
CA LEU A 91 1.96 9.60 0.12
C LEU A 91 1.24 10.86 0.59
N ILE A 92 -0.08 10.78 0.79
CA ILE A 92 -0.90 11.91 1.20
C ILE A 92 -1.21 11.93 2.71
N LEU A 93 -0.65 11.01 3.51
CA LEU A 93 -0.96 10.90 4.96
C LEU A 93 -0.73 12.20 5.74
N ASP A 94 0.27 12.99 5.35
CA ASP A 94 0.55 14.28 6.00
C ASP A 94 -0.57 15.32 5.79
N GLU A 95 -1.35 15.15 4.73
CA GLU A 95 -2.52 15.99 4.46
C GLU A 95 -3.77 15.37 5.08
N THR A 96 -3.93 14.03 5.01
CA THR A 96 -5.11 13.34 5.57
C THR A 96 -5.21 13.41 7.08
N GLN A 97 -4.09 13.54 7.80
CA GLN A 97 -4.10 13.73 9.25
C GLN A 97 -4.89 14.97 9.70
N ASN A 98 -5.01 15.97 8.81
CA ASN A 98 -5.72 17.22 9.08
C ASN A 98 -7.15 17.20 8.50
N MET A 99 -7.56 16.11 7.84
CA MET A 99 -8.87 15.94 7.23
C MET A 99 -9.85 15.23 8.18
N THR A 100 -11.11 15.63 8.10
CA THR A 100 -12.23 14.86 8.67
C THR A 100 -12.42 13.53 7.93
N ASP A 101 -13.14 12.59 8.55
CA ASP A 101 -13.43 11.29 7.90
C ASP A 101 -14.27 11.46 6.62
N ASP A 102 -15.12 12.48 6.53
CA ASP A 102 -15.90 12.78 5.32
C ASP A 102 -15.02 13.32 4.18
N GLU A 103 -14.05 14.20 4.50
CA GLU A 103 -13.05 14.69 3.55
C GLU A 103 -12.13 13.55 3.08
N LEU A 104 -11.71 12.68 4.01
CA LEU A 104 -10.91 11.50 3.71
C LEU A 104 -11.68 10.50 2.83
N ARG A 105 -12.96 10.28 3.10
CA ARG A 105 -13.84 9.44 2.26
C ARG A 105 -13.89 9.96 0.83
N ALA A 106 -14.16 11.26 0.65
CA ALA A 106 -14.20 11.88 -0.67
C ALA A 106 -12.86 11.75 -1.40
N GLN A 107 -11.75 11.86 -0.66
CA GLN A 107 -10.41 11.70 -1.23
C GLN A 107 -10.12 10.26 -1.67
N ILE A 108 -10.47 9.27 -0.87
CA ILE A 108 -10.32 7.86 -1.21
C ILE A 108 -11.18 7.52 -2.44
N GLU A 109 -12.40 8.07 -2.52
CA GLU A 109 -13.28 7.96 -3.70
C GLU A 109 -12.64 8.57 -4.95
N GLU A 110 -12.05 9.77 -4.85
CA GLU A 110 -11.36 10.40 -5.98
C GLU A 110 -10.19 9.54 -6.47
N ILE A 111 -9.34 9.06 -5.55
CA ILE A 111 -8.21 8.17 -5.89
C ILE A 111 -8.73 6.91 -6.57
N ALA A 112 -9.68 6.20 -5.97
CA ALA A 112 -10.24 4.97 -6.52
C ALA A 112 -10.84 5.18 -7.92
N SER A 113 -11.52 6.31 -8.15
CA SER A 113 -12.13 6.64 -9.44
C SER A 113 -11.11 6.77 -10.57
N GLN A 114 -9.86 7.19 -10.29
CA GLN A 114 -8.79 7.31 -11.29
C GLN A 114 -8.35 5.95 -11.84
N TYR A 115 -8.49 4.90 -11.02
CA TYR A 115 -8.23 3.51 -11.41
C TYR A 115 -9.51 2.82 -11.93
N ASN A 116 -10.58 3.58 -12.21
CA ASN A 116 -11.90 3.09 -12.61
C ASN A 116 -12.53 2.13 -11.59
N VAL A 117 -12.34 2.42 -10.30
CA VAL A 117 -12.80 1.58 -9.18
C VAL A 117 -13.95 2.27 -8.48
N SER A 118 -15.02 1.51 -8.25
CA SER A 118 -16.09 1.92 -7.36
C SER A 118 -15.97 1.11 -6.07
N LEU A 119 -15.74 1.80 -4.97
CA LEU A 119 -15.59 1.19 -3.65
C LEU A 119 -16.98 0.95 -3.05
N THR A 120 -17.15 -0.21 -2.41
CA THR A 120 -18.31 -0.43 -1.52
C THR A 120 -18.10 0.34 -0.21
N ASP A 121 -19.19 0.62 0.51
CA ASP A 121 -19.12 1.29 1.83
C ASP A 121 -18.16 0.56 2.79
N SER A 122 -18.18 -0.78 2.77
CA SER A 122 -17.26 -1.59 3.59
C SER A 122 -15.79 -1.34 3.21
N GLN A 123 -15.47 -1.36 1.92
CA GLN A 123 -14.10 -1.13 1.46
C GLN A 123 -13.64 0.30 1.76
N MET A 124 -14.55 1.26 1.64
CA MET A 124 -14.30 2.65 2.01
C MET A 124 -13.95 2.77 3.50
N ASP A 125 -14.77 2.18 4.38
CA ASP A 125 -14.54 2.23 5.82
C ASP A 125 -13.24 1.51 6.22
N GLN A 126 -12.90 0.41 5.54
CA GLN A 126 -11.62 -0.29 5.73
C GLN A 126 -10.42 0.57 5.28
N LEU A 127 -10.52 1.30 4.17
CA LEU A 127 -9.47 2.22 3.71
C LEU A 127 -9.31 3.42 4.62
N ILE A 128 -10.40 4.00 5.12
CA ILE A 128 -10.37 5.04 6.14
C ILE A 128 -9.65 4.51 7.39
N SER A 129 -10.02 3.31 7.86
CA SER A 129 -9.38 2.67 9.01
C SER A 129 -7.89 2.41 8.79
N LEU A 130 -7.50 1.99 7.59
CA LEU A 130 -6.11 1.81 7.22
C LEU A 130 -5.35 3.14 7.24
N CYS A 131 -5.89 4.21 6.64
CA CYS A 131 -5.29 5.55 6.68
C CYS A 131 -5.09 6.03 8.12
N ARG A 132 -6.13 5.95 8.97
CA ARG A 132 -6.03 6.32 10.40
C ARG A 132 -5.02 5.46 11.18
N SER A 133 -4.76 4.24 10.72
CA SER A 133 -3.76 3.37 11.35
C SER A 133 -2.35 3.66 10.85
N LEU A 134 -2.20 4.00 9.57
CA LEU A 134 -0.94 4.48 8.98
C LEU A 134 -0.51 5.84 9.56
N GLU A 135 -1.45 6.73 9.90
CA GLU A 135 -1.21 8.02 10.57
C GLU A 135 -0.59 7.86 11.97
N LYS A 136 -0.66 6.66 12.57
CA LYS A 136 0.01 6.36 13.85
C LYS A 136 1.49 6.03 13.66
N LEU A 137 1.93 5.80 12.43
CA LEU A 137 3.31 5.54 12.08
C LEU A 137 4.03 6.85 11.75
N ASN A 138 5.36 6.80 11.64
CA ASN A 138 6.13 7.95 11.19
C ASN A 138 5.91 8.20 9.69
N SER A 139 5.12 9.23 9.36
CA SER A 139 4.76 9.56 7.98
C SER A 139 5.95 9.87 7.07
N ASP A 140 6.97 10.57 7.58
CA ASP A 140 8.18 10.88 6.80
C ASP A 140 8.93 9.60 6.43
N GLU A 141 9.06 8.68 7.38
CA GLU A 141 9.71 7.40 7.16
C GLU A 141 8.90 6.52 6.20
N LEU A 142 7.56 6.55 6.34
CA LEU A 142 6.65 5.81 5.48
C LEU A 142 6.70 6.31 4.05
N LYS A 143 6.77 7.63 3.81
CA LYS A 143 6.96 8.21 2.46
C LYS A 143 8.25 7.73 1.81
N ALA A 144 9.36 7.77 2.53
CA ALA A 144 10.64 7.26 2.02
C ALA A 144 10.56 5.76 1.68
N LYS A 145 9.83 4.98 2.49
CA LYS A 145 9.58 3.56 2.24
C LYS A 145 8.69 3.35 1.01
N VAL A 146 7.68 4.19 0.77
CA VAL A 146 6.81 4.11 -0.42
C VAL A 146 7.62 4.25 -1.71
N GLU A 147 8.59 5.17 -1.78
CA GLU A 147 9.45 5.31 -2.96
C GLU A 147 10.25 4.03 -3.23
N SER A 148 10.74 3.38 -2.16
CA SER A 148 11.45 2.09 -2.26
C SER A 148 10.53 0.97 -2.73
N VAL A 149 9.29 0.93 -2.22
CA VAL A 149 8.24 -0.01 -2.63
C VAL A 149 7.95 0.17 -4.11
N GLN A 150 7.65 1.38 -4.57
CA GLN A 150 7.36 1.68 -5.98
C GLN A 150 8.51 1.27 -6.90
N LYS A 151 9.76 1.57 -6.50
CA LYS A 151 10.94 1.16 -7.27
C LYS A 151 11.09 -0.35 -7.36
N THR A 152 10.81 -1.06 -6.27
CA THR A 152 10.89 -2.53 -6.21
C THR A 152 9.79 -3.17 -7.06
N ILE A 153 8.55 -2.68 -6.94
CA ILE A 153 7.41 -3.15 -7.73
C ILE A 153 7.64 -2.86 -9.22
N LYS A 154 8.19 -1.70 -9.58
CA LYS A 154 8.59 -1.40 -10.97
C LYS A 154 9.57 -2.39 -11.55
N LYS A 155 10.63 -2.73 -10.82
CA LYS A 155 11.56 -3.78 -11.25
C LYS A 155 10.85 -5.14 -11.42
N MET A 156 9.92 -5.48 -10.53
CA MET A 156 9.14 -6.71 -10.63
C MET A 156 8.20 -6.73 -11.83
N ALA A 157 7.58 -5.60 -12.16
CA ALA A 157 6.69 -5.45 -13.32
C ALA A 157 7.47 -5.50 -14.65
N GLU A 158 8.63 -4.83 -14.71
CA GLU A 158 9.56 -4.87 -15.85
C GLU A 158 10.00 -6.31 -16.14
N ALA A 159 10.36 -7.06 -15.09
CA ALA A 159 10.76 -8.47 -15.21
C ALA A 159 9.62 -9.40 -15.66
N LYS A 160 8.34 -9.02 -15.48
CA LYS A 160 7.16 -9.82 -15.82
C LYS A 160 6.49 -9.46 -17.16
N THR A 161 7.09 -8.62 -18.03
CA THR A 161 6.53 -8.20 -19.34
C THR A 161 5.17 -7.48 -19.31
N LYS A 162 4.65 -7.10 -18.13
CA LYS A 162 3.49 -6.18 -17.94
C LYS A 162 3.93 -4.70 -17.89
N ALA A 163 5.08 -4.36 -18.49
CA ALA A 163 5.80 -3.12 -18.24
C ALA A 163 5.08 -1.84 -18.73
N LYS A 164 4.18 -1.93 -19.71
CA LYS A 164 3.62 -0.72 -20.36
C LYS A 164 2.48 -0.10 -19.56
N SER A 165 1.46 -0.89 -19.19
CA SER A 165 0.33 -0.40 -18.40
C SER A 165 0.77 0.00 -17.00
N PHE A 166 1.67 -0.75 -16.37
CA PHE A 166 2.16 -0.46 -15.03
C PHE A 166 3.03 0.82 -14.98
N ALA A 167 3.91 1.03 -15.96
CA ALA A 167 4.71 2.26 -16.02
C ALA A 167 3.85 3.50 -16.28
N GLU A 168 2.77 3.35 -17.07
CA GLU A 168 1.76 4.40 -17.23
C GLU A 168 0.99 4.65 -15.91
N SER A 169 0.58 3.61 -15.19
CA SER A 169 -0.07 3.75 -13.87
C SER A 169 0.82 4.50 -12.87
N ILE A 170 2.11 4.18 -12.75
CA ILE A 170 3.05 4.91 -11.87
C ILE A 170 3.19 6.37 -12.31
N LYS A 171 3.32 6.63 -13.62
CA LYS A 171 3.48 7.99 -14.12
C LYS A 171 2.24 8.83 -13.85
N ASN A 172 1.06 8.25 -14.06
CA ASN A 172 -0.22 8.87 -13.79
C ASN A 172 -0.39 9.13 -12.28
N LEU A 173 0.05 8.21 -11.41
CA LEU A 173 0.05 8.39 -9.96
C LEU A 173 0.88 9.60 -9.53
N VAL A 174 2.15 9.69 -9.95
CA VAL A 174 3.03 10.82 -9.58
C VAL A 174 2.43 12.16 -10.03
N SER A 175 1.78 12.17 -11.20
CA SER A 175 1.05 13.33 -11.68
C SER A 175 -0.21 13.63 -10.85
N ALA A 176 -1.02 12.62 -10.51
CA ALA A 176 -2.26 12.77 -9.75
C ALA A 176 -2.01 13.26 -8.32
N VAL A 177 -1.02 12.68 -7.63
CA VAL A 177 -0.56 13.16 -6.32
C VAL A 177 -0.09 14.62 -6.43
N GLY A 178 0.67 14.95 -7.48
CA GLY A 178 1.08 16.33 -7.74
C GLY A 178 -0.08 17.30 -7.97
N GLU A 179 -1.10 16.90 -8.73
CA GLU A 179 -2.31 17.68 -8.98
C GLU A 179 -3.15 17.86 -7.71
N PHE A 180 -3.27 16.81 -6.89
CA PHE A 180 -3.89 16.86 -5.57
C PHE A 180 -3.19 17.90 -4.67
N PHE A 181 -1.86 17.86 -4.56
CA PHE A 181 -1.11 18.84 -3.77
C PHE A 181 -1.30 20.27 -4.30
N GLN A 182 -1.36 20.46 -5.63
CA GLN A 182 -1.67 21.77 -6.21
C GLN A 182 -3.09 22.24 -5.88
N ARG A 183 -4.09 21.35 -5.88
CA ARG A 183 -5.48 21.68 -5.50
C ARG A 183 -5.59 22.04 -4.02
N ILE A 184 -5.00 21.26 -3.11
CA ILE A 184 -4.98 21.60 -1.68
C ILE A 184 -4.28 22.92 -1.43
N PHE A 185 -3.08 23.11 -1.98
CA PHE A 185 -2.32 24.35 -1.79
C PHE A 185 -3.04 25.58 -2.39
N SER A 186 -3.70 25.44 -3.54
CA SER A 186 -4.49 26.52 -4.14
C SER A 186 -5.80 26.82 -3.39
N SER A 187 -6.40 25.82 -2.74
CA SER A 187 -7.54 26.00 -1.83
C SER A 187 -7.15 26.80 -0.59
N PHE A 188 -5.96 26.54 -0.03
CA PHE A 188 -5.40 27.31 1.09
C PHE A 188 -5.00 28.74 0.72
N LYS A 189 -4.51 28.98 -0.51
CA LYS A 189 -4.09 30.32 -0.96
C LYS A 189 -5.27 31.27 -1.28
N ARG A 190 -6.50 30.78 -1.23
CA ARG A 190 -7.74 31.54 -1.46
C ARG A 190 -8.46 31.96 -0.16
N LYS A 191 -7.90 31.67 1.02
CA LYS A 191 -8.33 32.21 2.31
C LYS A 191 -7.35 33.26 2.83
#